data_AF-A0A2N9NRE2-F1
#
_entry.id   AF-A0A2N9NRE2-F1
#
_cell.length_a   1.000
_cell.length_b   1.000
_cell.length_c   1.000
_cell.angle_alpha   90.00
_cell.angle_beta   90.00
_cell.angle_gamma   90.00
#
_symmetry.space_group_name_H-M   'P 1'
#
loop_
_entity.id
_entity.type
_entity.pdbx_description
1 polymer ?
#
loop_
_entity_poly.entity_id
_entity_poly.type
_entity_poly.pdbx_seq_one_letter_code
_entity_poly.pdbx_strand_id
1 'polypeptide(L)'
;MAFFGCTSLTRVYFEGNAPSLGGSSVFTGDNNATVYYLPGTTGWGPTFGGLPTVLGNPPTIQASPQTQTAEAGSVVGLWVDASGSRPLFCLWYFNQTNLISCNTNCVLGLTNVQFSQSGGYIVVVSNVFGAVTSSLATLNVIAAVERRPVPGVNLMDLPGSVLGLDYRDDANPIGNWTTMATMTLSNSSQFYFDLSAPLPPQRFYRAWQLGTPGVVPSLSLPGLVPAITLTGNVGGSVRLNDINQIGPTDAWVTLATVTLTNTSQLYFDTSALGQPARLWRIVPVP
;
A
#
# COMPACT_ATOMS: atom_id res chain seq x y z
N MET A 1 2.46 -38.53 -40.85
CA MET A 1 2.38 -38.56 -39.38
C MET A 1 2.82 -37.20 -38.87
N ALA A 2 2.09 -36.56 -37.95
CA ALA A 2 2.26 -35.13 -37.67
C ALA A 2 3.50 -34.79 -36.80
N PHE A 3 3.86 -35.64 -35.84
CA PHE A 3 4.94 -35.36 -34.87
C PHE A 3 5.98 -36.49 -34.73
N PHE A 4 5.94 -37.52 -35.58
CA PHE A 4 6.84 -38.67 -35.50
C PHE A 4 8.32 -38.26 -35.46
N GLY A 5 9.05 -38.67 -34.41
CA GLY A 5 10.48 -38.42 -34.25
C GLY A 5 10.86 -36.99 -33.85
N CYS A 6 9.90 -36.18 -33.42
CA CYS A 6 10.12 -34.83 -32.91
C CYS A 6 10.65 -34.86 -31.47
N THR A 7 11.90 -35.29 -31.29
CA THR A 7 12.55 -35.44 -29.97
C THR A 7 12.68 -34.14 -29.16
N SER A 8 12.58 -32.98 -29.81
CA SER A 8 12.58 -31.65 -29.17
C SER A 8 11.18 -31.16 -28.77
N LEU A 9 10.13 -31.91 -29.08
CA LEU A 9 8.77 -31.59 -28.65
C LEU A 9 8.68 -31.78 -27.14
N THR A 10 8.21 -30.74 -26.45
CA THR A 10 8.07 -30.76 -24.99
C THR A 10 6.64 -30.59 -24.53
N ARG A 11 5.79 -29.92 -25.32
CA ARG A 11 4.40 -29.64 -24.97
C ARG A 11 3.50 -29.61 -26.21
N VAL A 12 2.30 -30.17 -26.07
CA VAL A 12 1.23 -30.11 -27.07
C VAL A 12 -0.03 -29.63 -26.37
N TYR A 13 -0.76 -28.68 -26.95
CA TYR A 13 -1.95 -28.09 -26.36
C TYR A 13 -3.17 -28.38 -27.21
N PHE A 14 -4.26 -28.82 -26.57
CA PHE A 14 -5.55 -29.05 -27.22
C PHE A 14 -6.63 -28.18 -26.60
N GLU A 15 -7.39 -27.50 -27.47
CA GLU A 15 -8.48 -26.60 -27.08
C GLU A 15 -9.85 -27.31 -27.00
N GLY A 16 -9.93 -28.59 -27.38
CA GLY A 16 -11.18 -29.33 -27.48
C GLY A 16 -11.11 -30.76 -26.94
N ASN A 17 -12.16 -31.54 -27.22
CA ASN A 17 -12.20 -32.97 -26.88
C ASN A 17 -11.04 -33.72 -27.55
N ALA A 18 -10.63 -34.83 -26.93
CA ALA A 18 -9.54 -35.65 -27.46
C ALA A 18 -9.86 -36.11 -28.90
N PRO A 19 -8.99 -35.80 -29.88
CA PRO A 19 -9.21 -36.23 -31.24
C PRO A 19 -8.96 -37.74 -31.39
N SER A 20 -9.50 -38.34 -32.45
CA SER A 20 -9.18 -39.72 -32.78
C SER A 20 -7.71 -39.85 -33.21
N LEU A 21 -6.98 -40.77 -32.56
CA LEU A 21 -5.65 -41.16 -33.00
C LEU A 21 -5.83 -42.06 -34.22
N GLY A 22 -5.62 -41.53 -35.42
CA GLY A 22 -5.65 -42.30 -36.68
C GLY A 22 -4.53 -43.36 -36.82
N GLY A 23 -4.02 -43.87 -35.70
CA GLY A 23 -2.89 -44.80 -35.55
C GLY A 23 -2.11 -44.56 -34.25
N SER A 24 -1.41 -45.58 -33.74
CA SER A 24 -0.62 -45.50 -32.49
C SER A 24 0.70 -44.73 -32.61
N SER A 25 1.05 -44.25 -33.81
CA SER A 25 2.39 -43.75 -34.12
C SER A 25 2.55 -42.23 -34.17
N VAL A 26 1.50 -41.47 -33.80
CA VAL A 26 1.47 -40.00 -33.92
C VAL A 26 2.62 -39.32 -33.16
N PHE A 27 2.95 -39.83 -31.97
CA PHE A 27 4.01 -39.32 -31.09
C PHE A 27 5.15 -40.32 -30.87
N THR A 28 5.31 -41.32 -31.74
CA THR A 28 6.40 -42.29 -31.59
C THR A 28 7.75 -41.59 -31.73
N GLY A 29 8.59 -41.74 -30.71
CA GLY A 29 9.89 -41.08 -30.61
C GLY A 29 9.89 -39.78 -29.80
N ASP A 30 8.72 -39.29 -29.37
CA ASP A 30 8.57 -37.98 -28.70
C ASP A 30 8.55 -38.09 -27.17
N ASN A 31 9.51 -38.81 -26.60
CA ASN A 31 9.45 -39.26 -25.20
C ASN A 31 9.50 -38.13 -24.13
N ASN A 32 9.69 -36.87 -24.54
CA ASN A 32 9.82 -35.71 -23.65
C ASN A 32 8.58 -34.80 -23.65
N ALA A 33 7.56 -35.10 -24.45
CA ALA A 33 6.40 -34.25 -24.61
C ALA A 33 5.28 -34.56 -23.60
N THR A 34 4.60 -33.52 -23.12
CA THR A 34 3.36 -33.64 -22.34
C THR A 34 2.21 -33.03 -23.12
N VAL A 35 1.08 -33.74 -23.15
CA VAL A 35 -0.17 -33.27 -23.76
C VAL A 35 -0.97 -32.50 -22.71
N TYR A 36 -1.37 -31.28 -23.03
CA TYR A 36 -2.21 -30.45 -22.20
C TYR A 36 -3.59 -30.24 -22.82
N TYR A 37 -4.63 -30.26 -22.00
CA TYR A 37 -6.02 -30.08 -22.45
C TYR A 37 -6.80 -29.15 -21.51
N LEU A 38 -7.89 -28.57 -22.00
CA LEU A 38 -8.73 -27.62 -21.25
C LEU A 38 -9.75 -28.31 -20.33
N PRO A 39 -10.17 -27.66 -19.23
CA PRO A 39 -11.26 -28.16 -18.39
C PRO A 39 -12.57 -28.24 -19.16
N GLY A 40 -13.37 -29.26 -18.87
CA GLY A 40 -14.66 -29.50 -19.55
C GLY A 40 -14.55 -30.23 -20.89
N THR A 41 -13.35 -30.52 -21.39
CA THR A 41 -13.15 -31.37 -22.57
C THR A 41 -13.22 -32.86 -22.20
N THR A 42 -13.71 -33.68 -23.12
CA THR A 42 -13.94 -35.12 -22.92
C THR A 42 -13.02 -35.97 -23.80
N GLY A 43 -12.90 -37.27 -23.47
CA GLY A 43 -12.08 -38.23 -24.23
C GLY A 43 -10.61 -38.31 -23.81
N TRP A 44 -10.19 -37.55 -22.80
CA TRP A 44 -8.83 -37.58 -22.27
C TRP A 44 -8.65 -38.69 -21.23
N GLY A 45 -7.70 -39.60 -21.47
CA GLY A 45 -7.18 -40.55 -20.47
C GLY A 45 -5.88 -40.03 -19.85
N PRO A 46 -5.22 -40.79 -18.95
CA PRO A 46 -3.93 -40.41 -18.33
C PRO A 46 -2.77 -40.32 -19.34
N THR A 47 -2.94 -40.92 -20.53
CA THR A 47 -2.03 -40.76 -21.66
C THR A 47 -2.82 -40.56 -22.96
N PHE A 48 -2.20 -39.91 -23.93
CA PHE A 48 -2.73 -39.72 -25.28
C PHE A 48 -1.61 -39.97 -26.29
N GLY A 49 -1.77 -41.02 -27.11
CA GLY A 49 -0.76 -41.43 -28.09
C GLY A 49 0.60 -41.79 -27.46
N GLY A 50 0.61 -42.30 -26.23
CA GLY A 50 1.82 -42.68 -25.48
C GLY A 50 2.42 -41.56 -24.63
N LEU A 51 1.95 -40.32 -24.76
CA LEU A 51 2.40 -39.19 -23.96
C LEU A 51 1.52 -38.98 -22.72
N PRO A 52 2.07 -38.53 -21.57
CA PRO A 52 1.26 -38.15 -20.42
C PRO A 52 0.35 -36.97 -20.76
N THR A 53 -0.85 -36.97 -20.18
CA THR A 53 -1.80 -35.86 -20.30
C THR A 53 -1.89 -35.08 -19.00
N VAL A 54 -2.10 -33.76 -19.09
CA VAL A 54 -2.21 -32.86 -17.94
C VAL A 54 -3.31 -31.84 -18.19
N LEU A 55 -4.16 -31.60 -17.19
CA LEU A 55 -5.15 -30.52 -17.25
C LEU A 55 -4.47 -29.15 -17.19
N GLY A 56 -4.77 -28.30 -18.17
CA GLY A 56 -4.35 -26.91 -18.22
C GLY A 56 -5.43 -25.99 -17.68
N ASN A 57 -5.10 -25.15 -16.69
CA ASN A 57 -6.05 -24.21 -16.11
C ASN A 57 -5.86 -22.82 -16.76
N PRO A 58 -6.90 -22.25 -17.41
CA PRO A 58 -6.91 -20.85 -17.80
C PRO A 58 -6.72 -19.91 -16.60
N PRO A 59 -6.27 -18.68 -16.83
CA PRO A 59 -6.08 -17.73 -15.74
C PRO A 59 -7.42 -17.30 -15.13
N THR A 60 -7.45 -17.15 -13.81
CA THR A 60 -8.58 -16.59 -13.05
C THR A 60 -8.07 -15.51 -12.10
N ILE A 61 -8.84 -14.44 -11.93
CA ILE A 61 -8.50 -13.35 -11.01
C ILE A 61 -9.17 -13.62 -9.67
N GLN A 62 -8.36 -13.73 -8.62
CA GLN A 62 -8.80 -13.89 -7.23
C GLN A 62 -9.01 -12.52 -6.58
N ALA A 63 -8.12 -11.56 -6.85
CA ALA A 63 -8.27 -10.18 -6.44
C ALA A 63 -7.79 -9.23 -7.54
N SER A 64 -8.66 -8.30 -7.94
CA SER A 64 -8.31 -7.23 -8.87
C SER A 64 -7.49 -6.13 -8.18
N PRO A 65 -6.70 -5.35 -8.94
CA PRO A 65 -6.03 -4.18 -8.38
C PRO A 65 -7.02 -3.22 -7.74
N GLN A 66 -6.61 -2.61 -6.63
CA GLN A 66 -7.44 -1.65 -5.92
C GLN A 66 -7.16 -0.23 -6.40
N THR A 67 -8.24 0.54 -6.50
CA THR A 67 -8.17 2.01 -6.65
C THR A 67 -7.42 2.61 -5.47
N GLN A 68 -6.57 3.59 -5.75
CA GLN A 68 -5.78 4.27 -4.72
C GLN A 68 -5.51 5.74 -5.07
N THR A 69 -5.27 6.53 -4.02
CA THR A 69 -4.76 7.89 -4.12
C THR A 69 -3.28 7.88 -3.77
N ALA A 70 -2.48 8.69 -4.44
CA ALA A 70 -1.05 8.82 -4.19
C ALA A 70 -0.59 10.28 -4.29
N GLU A 71 0.47 10.63 -3.59
CA GLU A 71 1.08 11.96 -3.73
C GLU A 71 2.08 11.96 -4.88
N ALA A 72 2.21 13.11 -5.56
CA ALA A 72 3.26 13.32 -6.54
C ALA A 72 4.65 13.08 -5.91
N GLY A 73 5.52 12.37 -6.61
CA GLY A 73 6.85 11.97 -6.14
C GLY A 73 6.89 10.68 -5.32
N SER A 74 5.74 10.13 -4.91
CA SER A 74 5.68 8.89 -4.14
C SER A 74 5.94 7.63 -4.98
N VAL A 75 6.01 6.48 -4.31
CA VAL A 75 6.08 5.14 -4.93
C VAL A 75 4.74 4.45 -4.74
N VAL A 76 4.23 3.85 -5.82
CA VAL A 76 2.92 3.19 -5.85
C VAL A 76 3.07 1.78 -6.40
N GLY A 77 2.44 0.81 -5.75
CA GLY A 77 2.32 -0.57 -6.22
C GLY A 77 0.88 -0.86 -6.62
N LEU A 78 0.69 -1.39 -7.82
CA LEU A 78 -0.56 -2.02 -8.27
C LEU A 78 -0.27 -3.51 -8.49
N TRP A 79 -1.15 -4.39 -8.05
CA TRP A 79 -0.99 -5.83 -8.21
C TRP A 79 -2.33 -6.52 -8.47
N VAL A 80 -2.26 -7.70 -9.07
CA VAL A 80 -3.39 -8.60 -9.23
C VAL A 80 -3.04 -9.94 -8.62
N ASP A 81 -3.97 -10.51 -7.87
CA ASP A 81 -3.87 -11.90 -7.44
C ASP A 81 -4.59 -12.78 -8.47
N ALA A 82 -3.82 -13.64 -9.15
CA ALA A 82 -4.31 -14.48 -10.21
C ALA A 82 -3.77 -15.90 -10.08
N SER A 83 -4.60 -16.88 -10.48
CA SER A 83 -4.26 -18.30 -10.47
C SER A 83 -4.45 -18.92 -11.85
N GLY A 84 -3.77 -20.01 -12.14
CA GLY A 84 -3.83 -20.71 -13.43
C GLY A 84 -2.56 -21.50 -13.70
N SER A 85 -2.52 -22.22 -14.81
CA SER A 85 -1.30 -22.93 -15.22
C SER A 85 -0.19 -21.95 -15.56
N ARG A 86 1.03 -22.26 -15.11
CA ARG A 86 2.23 -21.43 -15.32
C ARG A 86 2.85 -21.66 -16.72
N PRO A 87 3.58 -20.66 -17.26
CA PRO A 87 3.72 -19.30 -16.73
C PRO A 87 2.45 -18.47 -16.94
N LEU A 88 2.16 -17.58 -15.98
CA LEU A 88 1.19 -16.51 -16.14
C LEU A 88 1.95 -15.24 -16.58
N PHE A 89 1.45 -14.56 -17.61
CA PHE A 89 1.93 -13.27 -18.05
C PHE A 89 0.89 -12.20 -17.71
N CYS A 90 1.35 -11.13 -17.08
CA CYS A 90 0.55 -10.00 -16.62
C CYS A 90 0.93 -8.75 -17.41
N LEU A 91 -0.01 -8.30 -18.24
CA LEU A 91 0.13 -7.16 -19.13
C LEU A 91 -0.65 -5.98 -18.55
N TRP A 92 0.06 -4.95 -18.09
CA TRP A 92 -0.55 -3.77 -17.50
C TRP A 92 -0.80 -2.71 -18.56
N TYR A 93 -2.03 -2.19 -18.58
CA TYR A 93 -2.44 -1.11 -19.46
C TYR A 93 -2.83 0.12 -18.65
N PHE A 94 -2.39 1.29 -19.12
CA PHE A 94 -2.81 2.59 -18.65
C PHE A 94 -3.78 3.23 -19.65
N ASN A 95 -4.87 3.81 -19.15
CA ASN A 95 -5.95 4.38 -19.96
C ASN A 95 -6.48 3.41 -21.03
N GLN A 96 -6.63 2.13 -20.63
CA GLN A 96 -7.16 1.00 -21.40
C GLN A 96 -6.30 0.52 -22.58
N THR A 97 -5.63 1.40 -23.31
CA THR A 97 -4.94 1.04 -24.56
C THR A 97 -3.42 1.00 -24.44
N ASN A 98 -2.84 1.73 -23.48
CA ASN A 98 -1.40 1.94 -23.45
C ASN A 98 -0.72 0.84 -22.62
N LEU A 99 -0.09 -0.14 -23.28
CA LEU A 99 0.68 -1.18 -22.61
C LEU A 99 1.92 -0.57 -21.95
N ILE A 100 2.02 -0.66 -20.63
CA ILE A 100 3.10 -0.05 -19.83
C ILE A 100 4.03 -1.07 -19.17
N SER A 101 3.59 -2.33 -19.04
CA SER A 101 4.42 -3.41 -18.48
C SER A 101 3.92 -4.78 -18.92
N CYS A 102 4.84 -5.73 -19.05
CA CYS A 102 4.57 -7.15 -19.29
C CYS A 102 5.55 -7.99 -18.47
N ASN A 103 5.06 -8.72 -17.46
CA ASN A 103 5.90 -9.51 -16.56
C ASN A 103 5.16 -10.76 -16.02
N THR A 104 5.86 -11.61 -15.26
CA THR A 104 5.27 -12.82 -14.64
C THR A 104 5.00 -12.68 -13.14
N ASN A 105 5.42 -11.58 -12.52
CA ASN A 105 5.22 -11.31 -11.08
C ASN A 105 3.90 -10.59 -10.79
N CYS A 106 3.19 -10.10 -11.82
CA CYS A 106 1.86 -9.49 -11.72
C CYS A 106 1.80 -8.26 -10.81
N VAL A 107 2.94 -7.58 -10.66
CA VAL A 107 3.07 -6.31 -9.93
C VAL A 107 3.55 -5.22 -10.90
N LEU A 108 2.91 -4.05 -10.82
CA LEU A 108 3.32 -2.82 -11.45
C LEU A 108 3.78 -1.84 -10.37
N GLY A 109 5.08 -1.58 -10.33
CA GLY A 109 5.68 -0.54 -9.49
C GLY A 109 5.83 0.76 -10.28
N LEU A 110 5.25 1.84 -9.77
CA LEU A 110 5.44 3.20 -10.27
C LEU A 110 6.28 3.97 -9.25
N THR A 111 7.38 4.56 -9.68
CA THR A 111 8.26 5.38 -8.83
C THR A 111 8.19 6.83 -9.28
N ASN A 112 8.39 7.76 -8.34
CA ASN A 112 8.32 9.20 -8.60
C ASN A 112 7.04 9.59 -9.37
N VAL A 113 5.88 9.18 -8.86
CA VAL A 113 4.60 9.30 -9.57
C VAL A 113 4.28 10.76 -9.91
N GLN A 114 3.81 11.01 -11.13
CA GLN A 114 3.47 12.33 -11.66
C GLN A 114 1.96 12.47 -11.91
N PHE A 115 1.45 13.70 -11.94
CA PHE A 115 0.04 13.98 -12.20
C PHE A 115 -0.49 13.34 -13.50
N SER A 116 0.35 13.27 -14.54
CA SER A 116 0.04 12.64 -15.83
C SER A 116 -0.19 11.13 -15.77
N GLN A 117 0.17 10.48 -14.66
CA GLN A 117 -0.07 9.05 -14.41
C GLN A 117 -1.39 8.81 -13.67
N SER A 118 -2.15 9.88 -13.36
CA SER A 118 -3.53 9.72 -12.88
C SER A 118 -4.40 9.13 -13.99
N GLY A 119 -5.22 8.14 -13.66
CA GLY A 119 -6.09 7.49 -14.63
C GLY A 119 -6.38 6.04 -14.30
N GLY A 120 -6.93 5.34 -15.28
CA GLY A 120 -7.38 3.96 -15.14
C GLY A 120 -6.29 2.95 -15.50
N TYR A 121 -6.10 1.96 -14.63
CA TYR A 121 -5.18 0.85 -14.82
C TYR A 121 -5.98 -0.46 -14.88
N ILE A 122 -5.70 -1.27 -15.90
CA ILE A 122 -6.20 -2.64 -16.01
C ILE A 122 -5.02 -3.58 -16.24
N VAL A 123 -5.18 -4.84 -15.85
CA VAL A 123 -4.22 -5.88 -16.16
C VAL A 123 -4.91 -7.04 -16.86
N VAL A 124 -4.30 -7.50 -17.94
CA VAL A 124 -4.68 -8.71 -18.65
C VAL A 124 -3.71 -9.80 -18.20
N VAL A 125 -4.26 -10.85 -17.56
CA VAL A 125 -3.50 -12.03 -17.16
C VAL A 125 -3.72 -13.11 -18.21
N SER A 126 -2.64 -13.64 -18.77
CA SER A 126 -2.69 -14.61 -19.85
C SER A 126 -1.79 -15.82 -19.60
N ASN A 127 -2.20 -16.97 -20.11
CA ASN A 127 -1.35 -18.11 -20.36
C ASN A 127 -1.77 -18.77 -21.68
N VAL A 128 -1.16 -19.90 -22.01
CA VAL A 128 -1.45 -20.65 -23.24
C VAL A 128 -2.90 -21.18 -23.31
N PHE A 129 -3.62 -21.23 -22.20
CA PHE A 129 -5.00 -21.72 -22.12
C PHE A 129 -6.06 -20.62 -22.17
N GLY A 130 -5.66 -19.35 -22.15
CA GLY A 130 -6.58 -18.22 -22.26
C GLY A 130 -6.07 -16.96 -21.58
N ALA A 131 -6.95 -15.96 -21.51
CA ALA A 131 -6.69 -14.69 -20.87
C ALA A 131 -7.93 -14.19 -20.11
N VAL A 132 -7.68 -13.41 -19.07
CA VAL A 132 -8.70 -12.75 -18.25
C VAL A 132 -8.27 -11.31 -17.95
N THR A 133 -9.22 -10.39 -17.95
CA THR A 133 -8.98 -8.96 -17.70
C THR A 133 -9.52 -8.58 -16.33
N SER A 134 -8.77 -7.77 -15.58
CA SER A 134 -9.18 -7.27 -14.26
C SER A 134 -10.29 -6.23 -14.32
N SER A 135 -10.88 -5.92 -13.17
CA SER A 135 -11.61 -4.66 -13.03
C SER A 135 -10.66 -3.46 -13.13
N LEU A 136 -11.24 -2.28 -13.42
CA LEU A 136 -10.50 -1.02 -13.48
C LEU A 136 -10.07 -0.57 -12.08
N ALA A 137 -8.78 -0.27 -11.91
CA ALA A 137 -8.25 0.43 -10.75
C ALA A 137 -7.88 1.86 -11.13
N THR A 138 -8.43 2.85 -10.42
CA THR A 138 -8.07 4.25 -10.68
C THR A 138 -6.92 4.67 -9.77
N LEU A 139 -5.90 5.30 -10.35
CA LEU A 139 -4.89 6.03 -9.59
C LEU A 139 -5.21 7.52 -9.65
N ASN A 140 -5.40 8.15 -8.49
CA ASN A 140 -5.53 9.60 -8.38
C ASN A 140 -4.26 10.18 -7.77
N VAL A 141 -3.55 11.03 -8.52
CA VAL A 141 -2.32 11.68 -8.04
C VAL A 141 -2.63 13.08 -7.54
N ILE A 142 -2.30 13.35 -6.29
CA ILE A 142 -2.51 14.65 -5.63
C ILE A 142 -1.18 15.35 -5.34
N ALA A 143 -1.24 16.65 -5.05
CA ALA A 143 -0.09 17.37 -4.55
C ALA A 143 0.35 16.81 -3.19
N ALA A 144 1.65 16.64 -3.01
CA ALA A 144 2.20 16.24 -1.72
C ALA A 144 1.97 17.34 -0.68
N VAL A 145 1.48 16.96 0.50
CA VAL A 145 1.41 17.88 1.63
C VAL A 145 2.68 17.72 2.48
N GLU A 146 3.39 18.82 2.68
CA GLU A 146 4.58 18.85 3.53
C GLU A 146 4.21 18.40 4.95
N ARG A 147 4.88 17.34 5.39
CA ARG A 147 4.71 16.78 6.72
C ARG A 147 5.98 16.07 7.17
N ARG A 148 6.12 15.96 8.49
CA ARG A 148 7.16 15.13 9.09
C ARG A 148 6.60 14.35 10.29
N PRO A 149 7.04 13.10 10.51
CA PRO A 149 6.69 12.38 11.73
C PRO A 149 7.40 13.00 12.94
N VAL A 150 6.67 13.21 14.04
CA VAL A 150 7.22 13.70 15.32
C VAL A 150 6.74 12.82 16.48
N PRO A 151 7.56 12.56 17.52
CA PRO A 151 7.09 11.84 18.71
C PRO A 151 5.95 12.60 19.39
N GLY A 152 4.80 11.92 19.54
CA GLY A 152 3.73 12.38 20.40
C GLY A 152 3.89 11.78 21.79
N VAL A 153 4.06 12.63 22.81
CA VAL A 153 4.08 12.23 24.22
C VAL A 153 2.73 12.59 24.81
N ASN A 154 1.92 11.59 25.14
CA ASN A 154 0.63 11.82 25.79
C ASN A 154 0.82 11.86 27.31
N LEU A 155 0.56 13.00 27.92
CA LEU A 155 0.64 13.21 29.36
C LEU A 155 -0.75 13.08 29.98
N MET A 156 -0.83 12.37 31.09
CA MET A 156 -2.10 12.03 31.74
C MET A 156 -2.01 12.28 33.26
N ASP A 157 -2.85 13.20 33.73
CA ASP A 157 -3.04 13.57 35.15
C ASP A 157 -4.38 14.34 35.28
N LEU A 158 -4.72 14.87 36.45
CA LEU A 158 -5.92 15.68 36.66
C LEU A 158 -5.85 17.01 35.87
N PRO A 159 -6.96 17.50 35.30
CA PRO A 159 -7.04 18.84 34.74
C PRO A 159 -6.64 19.90 35.79
N GLY A 160 -5.81 20.87 35.38
CA GLY A 160 -5.22 21.89 36.24
C GLY A 160 -3.87 21.51 36.84
N SER A 161 -3.45 20.24 36.78
CA SER A 161 -2.11 19.82 37.20
C SER A 161 -1.02 20.49 36.36
N VAL A 162 0.08 20.87 37.01
CA VAL A 162 1.28 21.38 36.34
C VAL A 162 2.27 20.23 36.22
N LEU A 163 2.52 19.80 34.98
CA LEU A 163 3.48 18.74 34.66
C LEU A 163 4.72 19.30 33.97
N GLY A 164 5.88 18.79 34.34
CA GLY A 164 7.11 18.90 33.57
C GLY A 164 7.35 17.63 32.76
N LEU A 165 7.80 17.82 31.52
CA LEU A 165 8.27 16.77 30.63
C LEU A 165 9.76 16.95 30.45
N ASP A 166 10.54 15.92 30.79
CA ASP A 166 11.96 15.88 30.50
C ASP A 166 12.27 14.78 29.48
N TYR A 167 13.43 14.92 28.82
CA TYR A 167 13.97 13.94 27.90
C TYR A 167 15.44 13.63 28.16
N ARG A 168 15.92 12.54 27.54
CA ARG A 168 17.33 12.19 27.39
C ARG A 168 17.57 11.29 26.17
N ASP A 169 18.81 11.22 25.70
CA ASP A 169 19.19 10.56 24.42
C ASP A 169 19.94 9.26 24.56
N ASP A 170 20.22 8.89 25.80
CA ASP A 170 20.94 7.68 26.13
C ASP A 170 20.22 6.90 27.20
N ALA A 171 20.58 5.63 27.30
CA ALA A 171 20.08 4.73 28.33
C ALA A 171 20.85 4.86 29.66
N ASN A 172 21.82 5.77 29.79
CA ASN A 172 22.69 5.85 30.96
C ASN A 172 21.87 6.23 32.21
N PRO A 173 21.81 5.38 33.25
CA PRO A 173 21.00 5.67 34.43
C PRO A 173 21.50 6.90 35.23
N ILE A 174 22.73 7.35 35.00
CA ILE A 174 23.36 8.48 35.71
C ILE A 174 23.29 9.79 34.89
N GLY A 175 22.77 9.73 33.65
CA GLY A 175 22.62 10.90 32.79
C GLY A 175 21.63 11.93 33.35
N ASN A 176 21.96 13.22 33.21
CA ASN A 176 21.05 14.31 33.57
C ASN A 176 19.91 14.39 32.55
N TRP A 177 18.69 14.54 33.07
CA TRP A 177 17.51 14.81 32.26
C TRP A 177 17.46 16.28 31.87
N THR A 178 17.02 16.57 30.65
CA THR A 178 16.82 17.94 30.17
C THR A 178 15.33 18.24 30.11
N THR A 179 14.91 19.37 30.67
CA THR A 179 13.50 19.79 30.61
C THR A 179 13.12 20.22 29.20
N MET A 180 12.10 19.58 28.67
CA MET A 180 11.50 19.86 27.37
C MET A 180 10.42 20.94 27.49
N ALA A 181 9.55 20.78 28.47
CA ALA A 181 8.43 21.69 28.70
C ALA A 181 7.89 21.58 30.12
N THR A 182 7.25 22.65 30.58
CA THR A 182 6.37 22.66 31.75
C THR A 182 5.02 23.20 31.29
N MET A 183 3.93 22.50 31.61
CA MET A 183 2.60 22.86 31.14
C MET A 183 1.53 22.57 32.18
N THR A 184 0.49 23.38 32.19
CA THR A 184 -0.74 23.11 32.93
C THR A 184 -1.69 22.30 32.04
N LEU A 185 -2.10 21.12 32.51
CA LEU A 185 -3.03 20.29 31.77
C LEU A 185 -4.42 20.93 31.73
N SER A 186 -4.96 21.09 30.54
CA SER A 186 -6.34 21.56 30.35
C SER A 186 -7.37 20.42 30.43
N ASN A 187 -6.91 19.19 30.17
CA ASN A 187 -7.71 17.97 30.12
C ASN A 187 -6.96 16.85 30.84
N SER A 188 -7.64 15.73 31.11
CA SER A 188 -7.02 14.59 31.78
C SER A 188 -5.96 13.85 30.94
N SER A 189 -5.91 14.16 29.64
CA SER A 189 -4.95 13.64 28.68
C SER A 189 -4.60 14.77 27.70
N GLN A 190 -3.32 15.04 27.52
CA GLN A 190 -2.86 16.08 26.61
C GLN A 190 -1.55 15.67 25.92
N PHE A 191 -1.51 15.86 24.61
CA PHE A 191 -0.32 15.61 23.82
C PHE A 191 0.67 16.77 23.90
N TYR A 192 1.94 16.41 24.05
CA TYR A 192 3.08 17.25 23.70
C TYR A 192 3.80 16.61 22.51
N PHE A 193 4.26 17.44 21.56
CA PHE A 193 4.94 16.95 20.36
C PHE A 193 6.41 17.36 20.39
N ASP A 194 7.31 16.38 20.36
CA ASP A 194 8.75 16.63 20.31
C ASP A 194 9.15 17.06 18.90
N LEU A 195 9.41 18.36 18.72
CA LEU A 195 9.78 18.95 17.43
C LEU A 195 11.29 18.92 17.16
N SER A 196 12.08 18.28 18.03
CA SER A 196 13.53 18.16 17.90
C SER A 196 13.90 17.51 16.56
N ALA A 197 14.82 18.11 15.82
CA ALA A 197 15.32 17.59 14.56
C ALA A 197 16.82 17.87 14.42
N PRO A 198 17.65 16.87 14.07
CA PRO A 198 17.30 15.46 13.87
C PRO A 198 16.95 14.76 15.21
N LEU A 199 16.09 13.75 15.15
CA LEU A 199 15.84 12.89 16.31
C LEU A 199 17.03 11.95 16.51
N PRO A 200 17.51 11.77 17.77
CA PRO A 200 18.58 10.83 18.05
C PRO A 200 18.09 9.37 17.88
N PRO A 201 19.02 8.40 17.74
CA PRO A 201 18.67 6.98 17.60
C PRO A 201 17.81 6.43 18.76
N GLN A 202 17.98 7.02 19.95
CA GLN A 202 17.17 6.72 21.11
C GLN A 202 16.77 8.04 21.78
N ARG A 203 15.52 8.10 22.24
CA ARG A 203 15.04 9.16 23.10
C ARG A 203 14.11 8.58 24.16
N PHE A 204 14.34 8.97 25.40
CA PHE A 204 13.55 8.59 26.56
C PHE A 204 12.86 9.82 27.13
N TYR A 205 11.66 9.64 27.68
CA TYR A 205 10.84 10.69 28.26
C TYR A 205 10.47 10.33 29.69
N ARG A 206 10.37 11.33 30.55
CA ARG A 206 9.75 11.21 31.87
C ARG A 206 8.85 12.41 32.15
N ALA A 207 7.80 12.17 32.91
CA ALA A 207 6.92 13.20 33.42
C ALA A 207 7.11 13.36 34.93
N TRP A 208 7.01 14.58 35.43
CA TRP A 208 7.01 14.90 36.85
C TRP A 208 5.96 15.98 37.14
N GLN A 209 5.45 16.04 38.36
CA GLN A 209 4.40 16.99 38.77
C GLN A 209 5.00 18.06 39.69
N LEU A 210 4.56 19.32 39.52
CA LEU A 210 4.91 20.42 40.41
C LEU A 210 3.82 20.61 41.48
N GLY A 211 4.19 20.63 42.77
CA GLY A 211 3.27 20.85 43.90
C GLY A 211 3.06 19.62 44.79
N THR A 212 1.99 19.60 45.59
CA THR A 212 1.63 18.43 46.43
C THR A 212 1.26 17.25 45.54
N PRO A 213 1.97 16.10 45.62
CA PRO A 213 1.69 14.94 44.78
C PRO A 213 0.30 14.39 45.11
N GLY A 214 -0.66 14.58 44.22
CA GLY A 214 -1.98 13.95 44.33
C GLY A 214 -1.99 12.55 43.72
N VAL A 215 -1.31 12.40 42.57
CA VAL A 215 -1.21 11.18 41.77
C VAL A 215 0.14 11.19 41.04
N VAL A 216 0.80 10.04 40.85
CA VAL A 216 1.99 9.96 40.00
C VAL A 216 1.56 10.21 38.55
N PRO A 217 2.11 11.23 37.86
CA PRO A 217 1.73 11.51 36.48
C PRO A 217 2.11 10.31 35.60
N SER A 218 1.23 9.97 34.66
CA SER A 218 1.49 8.91 33.70
C SER A 218 1.74 9.50 32.33
N LEU A 219 2.57 8.83 31.54
CA LEU A 219 2.83 9.19 30.15
C LEU A 219 2.71 7.95 29.26
N SER A 220 2.35 8.17 28.00
CA SER A 220 2.43 7.14 26.97
C SER A 220 3.05 7.69 25.69
N LEU A 221 3.70 6.80 24.94
CA LEU A 221 4.35 7.08 23.66
C LEU A 221 3.63 6.29 22.55
N PRO A 222 2.47 6.76 22.07
CA PRO A 222 1.70 6.02 21.07
C PRO A 222 2.39 5.93 19.70
N GLY A 223 3.45 6.71 19.48
CA GLY A 223 4.30 6.63 18.30
C GLY A 223 4.55 7.98 17.65
N LEU A 224 4.83 7.94 16.36
CA LEU A 224 5.07 9.12 15.55
C LEU A 224 3.75 9.68 15.02
N VAL A 225 3.55 10.98 15.22
CA VAL A 225 2.38 11.75 14.78
C VAL A 225 2.77 12.57 13.55
N PRO A 226 1.93 12.62 12.50
CA PRO A 226 2.15 13.53 11.38
C PRO A 226 2.04 14.99 11.83
N ALA A 227 3.16 15.71 11.80
CA ALA A 227 3.19 17.17 11.89
C ALA A 227 3.07 17.74 10.48
N ILE A 228 1.89 18.26 10.16
CA ILE A 228 1.49 18.76 8.84
C ILE A 228 1.71 20.27 8.79
N THR A 229 2.43 20.75 7.79
CA THR A 229 2.67 22.17 7.57
C THR A 229 1.47 22.79 6.86
N LEU A 230 0.73 23.64 7.56
CA LEU A 230 -0.34 24.46 7.00
C LEU A 230 0.22 25.82 6.59
N THR A 231 0.00 26.22 5.34
CA THR A 231 0.45 27.52 4.80
C THR A 231 -0.72 28.34 4.28
N GLY A 232 -0.60 29.67 4.37
CA GLY A 232 -1.59 30.61 3.87
C GLY A 232 -1.45 32.00 4.49
N ASN A 233 -2.48 32.85 4.32
CA ASN A 233 -2.48 34.21 4.86
C ASN A 233 -2.86 34.21 6.34
N VAL A 234 -2.19 35.04 7.14
CA VAL A 234 -2.57 35.28 8.54
C VAL A 234 -4.01 35.82 8.61
N GLY A 235 -4.81 35.24 9.48
CA GLY A 235 -6.25 35.51 9.61
C GLY A 235 -7.13 34.74 8.62
N GLY A 236 -6.55 34.15 7.57
CA GLY A 236 -7.25 33.24 6.66
C GLY A 236 -7.51 31.88 7.32
N SER A 237 -8.49 31.13 6.80
CA SER A 237 -8.78 29.78 7.27
C SER A 237 -8.47 28.73 6.21
N VAL A 238 -7.92 27.60 6.64
CA VAL A 238 -7.70 26.42 5.79
C VAL A 238 -8.45 25.23 6.35
N ARG A 239 -8.93 24.38 5.46
CA ARG A 239 -9.56 23.11 5.80
C ARG A 239 -8.61 21.97 5.47
N LEU A 240 -8.24 21.21 6.49
CA LEU A 240 -7.43 20.01 6.36
C LEU A 240 -8.38 18.81 6.21
N ASN A 241 -8.18 18.05 5.13
CA ASN A 241 -8.91 16.80 4.91
C ASN A 241 -7.92 15.64 4.80
N ASP A 242 -8.37 14.45 5.20
CA ASP A 242 -7.66 13.20 5.00
C ASP A 242 -8.44 12.21 4.13
N ILE A 243 -7.71 11.24 3.59
CA ILE A 243 -8.24 10.10 2.84
C ILE A 243 -7.34 8.89 3.09
N ASN A 244 -7.92 7.68 3.07
CA ASN A 244 -7.13 6.46 3.03
C ASN A 244 -6.41 6.33 1.67
N GLN A 245 -5.18 5.83 1.68
CA GLN A 245 -4.43 5.63 0.44
C GLN A 245 -5.15 4.66 -0.52
N ILE A 246 -5.68 3.56 0.01
CA ILE A 246 -6.41 2.54 -0.77
C ILE A 246 -7.92 2.72 -0.55
N GLY A 247 -8.70 2.75 -1.64
CA GLY A 247 -10.15 2.93 -1.61
C GLY A 247 -10.67 3.94 -2.64
N PRO A 248 -11.92 4.42 -2.49
CA PRO A 248 -12.49 5.44 -3.37
C PRO A 248 -11.67 6.74 -3.34
N THR A 249 -11.48 7.38 -4.48
CA THR A 249 -10.62 8.59 -4.63
C THR A 249 -11.28 9.89 -4.18
N ASP A 250 -12.57 9.85 -3.88
CA ASP A 250 -13.43 10.98 -3.51
C ASP A 250 -13.88 10.95 -2.04
N ALA A 251 -13.51 9.93 -1.27
CA ALA A 251 -13.91 9.72 0.13
C ALA A 251 -13.14 10.59 1.14
N TRP A 252 -12.92 11.87 0.82
CA TRP A 252 -12.22 12.82 1.69
C TRP A 252 -13.04 13.20 2.92
N VAL A 253 -12.42 13.15 4.10
CA VAL A 253 -13.03 13.53 5.38
C VAL A 253 -12.37 14.80 5.91
N THR A 254 -13.13 15.72 6.48
CA THR A 254 -12.58 16.92 7.11
C THR A 254 -12.08 16.60 8.52
N LEU A 255 -10.79 16.79 8.76
CA LEU A 255 -10.17 16.67 10.08
C LEU A 255 -10.34 17.94 10.90
N ALA A 256 -10.08 19.09 10.28
CA ALA A 256 -10.13 20.38 10.96
C ALA A 256 -10.32 21.55 9.98
N THR A 257 -10.90 22.62 10.50
CA THR A 257 -10.82 23.96 9.91
C THR A 257 -9.97 24.80 10.86
N VAL A 258 -8.87 25.35 10.35
CA VAL A 258 -7.87 26.05 11.15
C VAL A 258 -7.71 27.48 10.63
N THR A 259 -7.94 28.46 11.51
CA THR A 259 -7.58 29.85 11.25
C THR A 259 -6.08 30.01 11.47
N LEU A 260 -5.39 30.55 10.46
CA LEU A 260 -3.94 30.71 10.48
C LEU A 260 -3.55 31.93 11.31
N THR A 261 -2.71 31.74 12.32
CA THR A 261 -2.12 32.86 13.10
C THR A 261 -0.74 33.27 12.58
N ASN A 262 -0.12 32.42 11.76
CA ASN A 262 1.15 32.64 11.09
C ASN A 262 1.03 32.21 9.62
N THR A 263 1.98 32.64 8.79
CA THR A 263 2.03 32.24 7.37
C THR A 263 2.34 30.75 7.18
N SER A 264 2.95 30.13 8.19
CA SER A 264 3.18 28.70 8.30
C SER A 264 2.93 28.26 9.75
N GLN A 265 2.16 27.19 9.93
CA GLN A 265 1.86 26.62 11.25
C GLN A 265 1.70 25.10 11.17
N LEU A 266 1.99 24.41 12.27
CA LEU A 266 1.86 22.96 12.34
C LEU A 266 0.47 22.54 12.83
N TYR A 267 -0.07 21.52 12.19
CA TYR A 267 -1.19 20.73 12.70
C TYR A 267 -0.71 19.30 12.99
N PHE A 268 -1.12 18.75 14.12
CA PHE A 268 -0.73 17.40 14.55
C PHE A 268 -1.91 16.45 14.46
N ASP A 269 -1.86 15.49 13.53
CA ASP A 269 -2.93 14.53 13.34
C ASP A 269 -2.76 13.30 14.24
N THR A 270 -3.18 13.43 15.50
CA THR A 270 -3.16 12.31 16.45
C THR A 270 -4.14 11.20 16.07
N SER A 271 -5.12 11.47 15.21
CA SER A 271 -6.09 10.48 14.75
C SER A 271 -5.48 9.45 13.79
N ALA A 272 -4.31 9.74 13.22
CA ALA A 272 -3.57 8.82 12.34
C ALA A 272 -2.83 7.71 13.11
N LEU A 273 -2.71 7.80 14.43
CA LEU A 273 -2.02 6.79 15.24
C LEU A 273 -2.70 5.42 15.15
N GLY A 274 -1.94 4.40 14.74
CA GLY A 274 -2.43 3.03 14.61
C GLY A 274 -3.38 2.79 13.43
N GLN A 275 -3.46 3.74 12.50
CA GLN A 275 -4.39 3.69 11.37
C GLN A 275 -3.64 3.33 10.07
N PRO A 276 -4.36 2.85 9.03
CA PRO A 276 -3.77 2.65 7.71
C PRO A 276 -3.13 3.94 7.17
N ALA A 277 -2.25 3.80 6.18
CA ALA A 277 -1.64 4.95 5.52
C ALA A 277 -2.71 5.92 4.98
N ARG A 278 -2.62 7.18 5.41
CA ARG A 278 -3.51 8.26 5.00
C ARG A 278 -2.73 9.31 4.23
N LEU A 279 -3.46 10.05 3.41
CA LEU A 279 -2.96 11.20 2.68
C LEU A 279 -3.80 12.41 3.07
N TRP A 280 -3.22 13.60 2.92
CA TRP A 280 -3.87 14.85 3.31
C TRP A 280 -3.98 15.78 2.12
N ARG A 281 -4.93 16.70 2.20
CA ARG A 281 -4.99 17.89 1.34
C ARG A 281 -5.41 19.10 2.15
N ILE A 282 -4.86 20.25 1.77
CA ILE A 282 -5.16 21.55 2.38
C ILE A 282 -6.00 22.33 1.38
N VAL A 283 -7.17 22.82 1.81
CA VAL A 283 -8.09 23.57 0.97
C VAL A 283 -8.34 24.94 1.61
N PRO A 284 -8.06 26.06 0.91
CA PRO A 284 -8.44 27.38 1.41
C PRO A 284 -9.95 27.47 1.66
N VAL A 285 -10.33 28.11 2.77
CA VAL A 285 -11.74 28.43 3.07
C VAL A 285 -12.00 29.89 2.66
N PRO A 286 -13.05 30.16 1.87
CA PRO A 286 -13.44 31.51 1.49
C PRO A 286 -13.74 32.43 2.68
#